data_AF-A0A7S2ZHR0-F1
#
_entry.id   AF-A0A7S2ZHR0-F1
#
_cell.length_a   1.000
_cell.length_b   1.000
_cell.length_c   1.000
_cell.angle_alpha   90.00
_cell.angle_beta   90.00
_cell.angle_gamma   90.00
#
_symmetry.space_group_name_H-M   'P 1'
#
loop_
_entity.id
_entity.type
_entity.pdbx_description
1 polymer ?
#
loop_
_entity_poly.entity_id
_entity_poly.type
_entity_poly.pdbx_seq_one_letter_code
_entity_poly.pdbx_strand_id
1 'polypeptide(L)'
;MVKSMGTEYIDYTMRCGDHARTLWAELEAVFRSTRIENKFRLLDSFHSFEMDLELGMRENLKQFNRIRMELDLLGEAVNDTQATYRLLKSLPSDYETFVEFQRNQKEIPTLTEVTEKLLAKEQSRG
;
A
#
# COMPACT_ATOMS: atom_id res chain seq x y z
N MET A 1 -37.26 -27.95 49.92
CA MET A 1 -37.62 -26.68 49.24
C MET A 1 -36.35 -26.12 48.61
N VAL A 2 -35.99 -26.61 47.42
CA VAL A 2 -34.72 -26.29 46.75
C VAL A 2 -34.95 -25.01 45.94
N LYS A 3 -34.53 -23.86 46.48
CA LYS A 3 -34.61 -22.59 45.76
C LYS A 3 -33.55 -22.56 44.65
N SER A 4 -34.07 -22.42 43.43
CA SER A 4 -33.43 -21.97 42.19
C SER A 4 -32.03 -21.33 42.34
N MET A 5 -30.98 -22.13 42.13
CA MET A 5 -29.61 -21.65 41.85
C MET A 5 -29.32 -21.54 40.33
N GLY A 6 -30.27 -21.91 39.47
CA GLY A 6 -30.04 -22.03 38.02
C GLY A 6 -30.21 -20.74 37.23
N THR A 7 -30.99 -19.78 37.72
CA THR A 7 -31.35 -18.56 36.96
C THR A 7 -30.27 -17.48 37.02
N GLU A 8 -29.56 -17.35 38.13
CA GLU A 8 -28.51 -16.34 38.34
C GLU A 8 -27.24 -16.65 37.52
N TYR A 9 -26.94 -17.95 37.34
CA TYR A 9 -25.79 -18.43 36.55
C TYR A 9 -25.97 -18.28 35.03
N ILE A 10 -27.23 -18.34 34.56
CA ILE A 10 -27.58 -18.11 33.14
C ILE A 10 -27.49 -16.61 32.83
N ASP A 11 -27.94 -15.76 33.74
CA ASP A 11 -27.90 -14.30 33.56
C ASP A 11 -26.45 -13.78 33.56
N TYR A 12 -25.59 -14.33 34.42
CA TYR A 12 -24.15 -14.02 34.42
C TYR A 12 -23.42 -14.46 33.15
N THR A 13 -23.72 -15.65 32.62
CA THR A 13 -23.10 -16.16 31.39
C THR A 13 -23.62 -15.45 30.13
N MET A 14 -24.91 -15.08 30.07
CA MET A 14 -25.47 -14.21 29.03
C MET A 14 -24.81 -12.82 29.04
N ARG A 15 -24.69 -12.21 30.23
CA ARG A 15 -24.04 -10.91 30.38
C ARG A 15 -22.58 -10.96 29.92
N CYS A 16 -21.79 -11.94 30.36
CA CYS A 16 -20.41 -12.09 29.88
C CYS A 16 -20.31 -12.35 28.35
N GLY A 17 -21.24 -13.13 27.78
CA GLY A 17 -21.29 -13.41 26.34
C GLY A 17 -21.58 -12.16 25.50
N ASP A 18 -22.49 -11.29 25.97
CA ASP A 18 -22.79 -10.03 25.30
C ASP A 18 -21.64 -9.03 25.43
N HIS A 19 -20.95 -8.98 26.57
CA HIS A 19 -19.78 -8.12 26.75
C HIS A 19 -18.60 -8.58 25.88
N ALA A 20 -18.35 -9.89 25.78
CA ALA A 20 -17.31 -10.43 24.92
C ALA A 20 -17.59 -10.17 23.43
N ARG A 21 -18.85 -10.28 23.00
CA ARG A 21 -19.26 -9.97 21.63
C ARG A 21 -19.10 -8.49 21.32
N THR A 22 -19.51 -7.61 22.22
CA THR A 22 -19.34 -6.16 22.07
C THR A 22 -17.86 -5.79 22.01
N LEU A 23 -17.04 -6.31 22.92
CA LEU A 23 -15.59 -6.09 22.91
C LEU A 23 -14.95 -6.59 21.61
N TRP A 24 -15.35 -7.77 21.13
CA TRP A 24 -14.87 -8.29 19.84
C TRP A 24 -15.28 -7.39 18.67
N ALA A 25 -16.51 -6.89 18.64
CA ALA A 25 -16.98 -5.97 17.61
C ALA A 25 -16.23 -4.63 17.64
N GLU A 26 -15.94 -4.09 18.83
CA GLU A 26 -15.13 -2.87 19.00
C GLU A 26 -13.69 -3.09 18.53
N LEU A 27 -13.05 -4.20 18.93
CA LEU A 27 -11.72 -4.57 18.46
C LEU A 27 -11.68 -4.75 16.94
N GLU A 28 -12.68 -5.42 16.38
CA GLU A 28 -12.80 -5.61 14.94
C GLU A 28 -13.01 -4.26 14.22
N ALA A 29 -13.83 -3.37 14.76
CA ALA A 29 -14.04 -2.03 14.21
C ALA A 29 -12.75 -1.20 14.23
N VAL A 30 -12.02 -1.20 15.36
CA VAL A 30 -10.72 -0.52 15.48
C VAL A 30 -9.72 -1.11 14.49
N PHE A 31 -9.57 -2.43 14.45
CA PHE A 31 -8.64 -3.09 13.54
C PHE A 31 -8.98 -2.85 12.06
N ARG A 32 -10.28 -2.84 11.70
CA ARG A 32 -10.74 -2.45 10.36
C ARG A 32 -10.45 -0.98 10.07
N SER A 33 -10.68 -0.07 11.02
CA SER A 33 -10.38 1.36 10.85
C SER A 33 -8.89 1.59 10.61
N THR A 34 -8.01 0.95 11.39
CA THR A 34 -6.56 0.99 11.20
C THR A 34 -6.14 0.40 9.86
N ARG A 35 -6.82 -0.65 9.36
CA ARG A 35 -6.59 -1.17 8.00
C ARG A 35 -6.98 -0.16 6.92
N ILE A 36 -8.10 0.53 7.09
CA ILE A 36 -8.58 1.56 6.14
C ILE A 36 -7.63 2.76 6.14
N GLU A 37 -7.25 3.27 7.31
CA GLU A 37 -6.28 4.36 7.46
C GLU A 37 -4.93 4.02 6.83
N ASN A 38 -4.40 2.82 7.11
CA ASN A 38 -3.15 2.34 6.52
C ASN A 38 -3.23 2.22 5.00
N LYS A 39 -4.37 1.75 4.49
CA LYS A 39 -4.62 1.68 3.05
C LYS A 39 -4.64 3.06 2.41
N PHE A 40 -5.38 4.02 2.97
CA PHE A 40 -5.37 5.40 2.47
C PHE A 40 -3.97 6.02 2.52
N ARG A 41 -3.24 5.84 3.64
CA ARG A 41 -1.85 6.31 3.76
C ARG A 41 -0.95 5.75 2.66
N LEU A 42 -1.10 4.48 2.30
CA LEU A 42 -0.32 3.85 1.25
C LEU A 42 -0.72 4.31 -0.15
N LEU A 43 -2.01 4.50 -0.40
CA LEU A 43 -2.51 5.09 -1.65
C LEU A 43 -1.99 6.52 -1.82
N ASP A 44 -2.05 7.33 -0.77
CA ASP A 44 -1.50 8.69 -0.76
C ASP A 44 0.00 8.66 -1.04
N SER A 45 0.74 7.76 -0.38
CA SER A 45 2.18 7.57 -0.60
C SER A 45 2.49 7.16 -2.05
N PHE A 46 1.69 6.27 -2.64
CA PHE A 46 1.84 5.88 -4.04
C PHE A 46 1.55 7.04 -4.99
N HIS A 47 0.43 7.76 -4.79
CA HIS A 47 0.01 8.84 -5.67
C HIS A 47 0.86 10.10 -5.55
N SER A 48 1.55 10.31 -4.42
CA SER A 48 2.47 11.41 -4.17
C SER A 48 3.94 11.00 -4.28
N PHE A 49 4.25 9.76 -4.66
CA PHE A 49 5.62 9.25 -4.71
C PHE A 49 6.49 10.07 -5.67
N GLU A 50 7.40 10.88 -5.15
CA GLU A 50 8.44 11.57 -5.92
C GLU A 50 9.78 10.89 -5.62
N MET A 51 10.68 10.85 -6.61
CA MET A 51 12.02 10.33 -6.35
C MET A 51 12.82 11.32 -5.51
N ASP A 52 13.47 10.80 -4.48
CA ASP A 52 14.38 11.55 -3.64
C ASP A 52 15.72 11.72 -4.38
N LEU A 53 16.15 12.98 -4.55
CA LEU A 53 17.40 13.35 -5.21
C LEU A 53 18.64 12.98 -4.37
N GLU A 54 18.48 12.84 -3.05
CA GLU A 54 19.56 12.43 -2.16
C GLU A 54 19.77 10.90 -2.19
N LEU A 55 18.79 10.15 -2.67
CA LEU A 55 18.85 8.70 -2.83
C LEU A 55 19.24 8.30 -4.25
N GLY A 56 20.07 7.26 -4.38
CA GLY A 56 20.34 6.64 -5.66
C GLY A 56 19.07 6.04 -6.29
N MET A 57 19.05 5.87 -7.62
CA MET A 57 17.89 5.36 -8.35
C MET A 57 17.46 3.98 -7.82
N ARG A 58 18.43 3.11 -7.53
CA ARG A 58 18.13 1.78 -6.98
C ARG A 58 17.32 1.82 -5.67
N GLU A 59 17.64 2.73 -4.76
CA GLU A 59 16.92 2.82 -3.48
C GLU A 59 15.53 3.43 -3.66
N ASN A 60 15.40 4.45 -4.52
CA ASN A 60 14.12 5.00 -4.93
C ASN A 60 13.19 3.92 -5.53
N LEU A 61 13.70 3.08 -6.45
CA LEU A 61 12.94 1.98 -7.04
C LEU A 61 12.54 0.92 -6.02
N LYS A 62 13.39 0.66 -5.02
CA LYS A 62 13.07 -0.27 -3.93
C LYS A 62 11.94 0.26 -3.05
N GLN A 63 11.95 1.56 -2.71
CA GLN A 63 10.86 2.19 -1.98
C GLN A 63 9.55 2.16 -2.78
N PHE A 64 9.61 2.47 -4.07
CA PHE A 64 8.45 2.40 -4.96
C PHE A 64 7.84 0.98 -5.00
N ASN A 65 8.68 -0.04 -5.17
CA ASN A 65 8.21 -1.43 -5.17
C ASN A 65 7.67 -1.88 -3.81
N ARG A 66 8.25 -1.41 -2.71
CA ARG A 66 7.75 -1.68 -1.37
C ARG A 66 6.31 -1.17 -1.20
N ILE A 67 6.04 0.08 -1.61
CA ILE A 67 4.68 0.66 -1.53
C ILE A 67 3.69 -0.20 -2.33
N ARG A 68 4.07 -0.62 -3.54
CA ARG A 68 3.23 -1.49 -4.38
C ARG A 68 2.96 -2.85 -3.75
N MET A 69 3.98 -3.48 -3.16
CA MET A 69 3.82 -4.75 -2.45
C MET A 69 2.91 -4.61 -1.23
N GLU A 70 3.06 -3.53 -0.45
CA GLU A 70 2.21 -3.27 0.71
C GLU A 70 0.74 -3.02 0.29
N LEU A 71 0.50 -2.36 -0.84
CA LEU A 71 -0.85 -2.20 -1.42
C LEU A 71 -1.45 -3.53 -1.90
N ASP A 72 -0.66 -4.37 -2.57
CA ASP A 72 -1.10 -5.69 -3.02
C ASP A 72 -1.50 -6.60 -1.85
N LEU A 73 -0.73 -6.58 -0.76
CA LEU A 73 -1.06 -7.29 0.49
C LEU A 73 -2.38 -6.83 1.14
N LEU A 74 -2.82 -5.59 0.86
CA LEU A 74 -4.10 -5.05 1.32
C LEU A 74 -5.24 -5.27 0.32
N GLY A 75 -5.00 -5.99 -0.78
CA GLY A 75 -5.97 -6.27 -1.84
C GLY A 75 -6.14 -5.12 -2.84
N GLU A 76 -5.25 -4.14 -2.83
CA GLU A 76 -5.26 -2.97 -3.72
C GLU A 76 -4.14 -3.06 -4.76
N ALA A 77 -4.17 -4.13 -5.55
CA ALA A 77 -3.16 -4.37 -6.58
C ALA A 77 -3.12 -3.21 -7.59
N VAL A 78 -1.95 -2.56 -7.68
CA VAL A 78 -1.71 -1.48 -8.65
C VAL A 78 -1.37 -2.12 -10.01
N ASN A 79 -2.17 -1.79 -11.02
CA ASN A 79 -1.92 -2.23 -12.39
C ASN A 79 -0.55 -1.74 -12.89
N ASP A 80 0.13 -2.54 -13.71
CA ASP A 80 1.44 -2.22 -14.28
C ASP A 80 1.42 -0.87 -15.01
N THR A 81 0.37 -0.58 -15.79
CA THR A 81 0.19 0.72 -16.44
C THR A 81 0.18 1.89 -15.46
N GLN A 82 -0.53 1.75 -14.33
CA GLN A 82 -0.61 2.80 -13.29
C GLN A 82 0.75 2.97 -12.60
N ALA A 83 1.43 1.87 -12.33
CA ALA A 83 2.76 1.86 -11.74
C ALA A 83 3.78 2.54 -12.66
N THR A 84 3.83 2.17 -13.95
CA THR A 84 4.70 2.79 -14.94
C THR A 84 4.42 4.28 -15.07
N TYR A 85 3.15 4.68 -15.16
CA TYR A 85 2.77 6.08 -15.23
C TYR A 85 3.24 6.86 -14.00
N ARG A 86 3.01 6.35 -12.79
CA ARG A 86 3.44 7.00 -11.56
C ARG A 86 4.96 7.10 -11.47
N LEU A 87 5.67 6.03 -11.81
CA LEU A 87 7.13 6.01 -11.82
C LEU A 87 7.69 7.07 -12.78
N LEU A 88 7.16 7.16 -14.00
CA LEU A 88 7.61 8.16 -14.97
C LEU A 88 7.33 9.60 -14.51
N LYS A 89 6.25 9.82 -13.78
CA LYS A 89 5.90 11.13 -13.22
C LYS A 89 6.79 11.51 -12.03
N SER A 90 7.27 10.53 -11.28
CA SER A 90 8.11 10.72 -10.09
C SER A 90 9.57 11.07 -10.39
N LEU A 91 9.98 10.97 -11.66
CA LEU A 91 11.37 11.17 -12.06
C LEU A 91 11.77 12.65 -11.95
N PRO A 92 13.01 12.94 -11.51
CA PRO A 92 13.56 14.29 -11.52
C PRO A 92 13.61 14.91 -12.92
N SER A 93 13.70 16.24 -12.98
CA SER A 93 13.83 17.02 -14.23
C SER A 93 14.97 16.52 -15.13
N ASP A 94 16.05 15.98 -14.55
CA ASP A 94 17.21 15.47 -15.28
C ASP A 94 16.89 14.23 -16.14
N TYR A 95 15.69 13.66 -15.99
CA TYR A 95 15.18 12.54 -16.76
C TYR A 95 14.05 12.95 -17.71
N GLU A 96 13.78 14.24 -17.91
CA GLU A 96 12.71 14.73 -18.78
C GLU A 96 12.78 14.15 -20.20
N THR A 97 13.95 14.16 -20.84
CA THR A 97 14.15 13.55 -22.16
C THR A 97 13.85 12.04 -22.18
N PHE A 98 14.13 11.34 -21.07
CA PHE A 98 13.79 9.93 -20.95
C PHE A 98 12.28 9.74 -20.84
N VAL A 99 11.60 10.56 -20.04
CA VAL A 99 10.14 10.54 -19.88
C VAL A 99 9.43 10.81 -21.21
N GLU A 100 9.87 11.82 -21.96
CA GLU A 100 9.36 12.14 -23.30
C GLU A 100 9.53 10.96 -24.27
N PHE A 101 10.72 10.35 -24.28
CA PHE A 101 10.99 9.18 -25.11
C PHE A 101 10.05 8.01 -24.79
N GLN A 102 9.80 7.72 -23.50
CA GLN A 102 8.86 6.64 -23.13
C GLN A 102 7.42 6.98 -23.54
N ARG A 103 6.98 8.25 -23.41
CA ARG A 103 5.62 8.66 -23.79
C ARG A 103 5.34 8.56 -25.29
N ASN A 104 6.37 8.71 -26.11
CA ASN A 104 6.25 8.67 -27.57
C ASN A 104 6.29 7.24 -28.15
N GLN A 105 6.39 6.21 -27.31
CA GLN A 105 6.33 4.81 -27.76
C GLN A 105 4.90 4.43 -28.18
N LYS A 106 4.81 3.46 -29.11
CA LYS A 106 3.52 2.95 -29.62
C LYS A 106 2.71 2.21 -28.56
N GLU A 107 3.39 1.65 -27.56
CA GLU A 107 2.82 0.87 -26.48
C GLU A 107 3.38 1.36 -25.15
N ILE A 108 2.60 1.21 -24.08
CA ILE A 108 3.05 1.57 -22.73
C ILE A 108 4.07 0.51 -22.31
N PRO A 109 5.33 0.89 -22.03
CA PRO A 109 6.35 -0.06 -21.61
C PRO A 109 5.97 -0.69 -20.27
N THR A 110 6.38 -1.93 -20.07
CA THR A 110 6.20 -2.60 -18.79
C THR A 110 7.03 -1.90 -17.71
N LEU A 111 6.59 -1.98 -16.46
CA LEU A 111 7.34 -1.37 -15.37
C LEU A 111 8.78 -1.91 -15.31
N THR A 112 8.95 -3.21 -15.52
CA THR A 112 10.26 -3.88 -15.55
C THR A 112 11.17 -3.24 -16.59
N GLU A 113 10.71 -3.09 -17.84
CA GLU A 113 11.50 -2.45 -18.90
C GLU A 113 11.90 -1.02 -18.54
N VAL A 114 10.99 -0.25 -17.94
CA VAL A 114 11.30 1.13 -17.51
C VAL A 114 12.35 1.13 -16.41
N THR A 115 12.25 0.24 -15.42
CA THR A 115 13.24 0.14 -14.34
C THR A 115 14.62 -0.27 -14.84
N GLU A 116 14.71 -1.22 -15.78
CA GLU A 116 15.99 -1.64 -16.38
C GLU A 116 16.64 -0.50 -17.16
N LYS A 117 15.85 0.20 -17.99
CA LYS A 117 16.35 1.35 -18.77
C LYS A 117 16.80 2.50 -17.87
N LEU A 118 16.10 2.74 -16.74
CA LEU A 118 16.47 3.75 -15.76
C LEU A 118 17.80 3.42 -15.07
N LEU A 119 17.97 2.18 -14.63
CA LEU A 119 19.23 1.73 -14.01
C LEU A 119 20.41 1.76 -14.98
N ALA A 120 20.20 1.36 -16.25
CA ALA A 120 21.23 1.45 -17.28
C ALA A 120 21.65 2.90 -17.56
N LYS A 121 20.70 3.85 -17.50
CA LYS A 121 20.96 5.28 -17.68
C LYS A 121 21.69 5.92 -16.49
N GLU A 122 21.44 5.45 -15.27
CA GLU A 122 22.20 5.88 -14.09
C GLU A 122 23.65 5.41 -14.17
N GLN A 123 23.87 4.15 -14.56
CA GLN A 123 25.22 3.58 -14.71
C GLN A 123 26.07 4.24 -15.80
N SER A 124 25.45 4.80 -16.85
CA SER A 124 26.18 5.54 -17.89
C SER A 124 26.42 7.02 -17.55
N ARG A 125 25.85 7.50 -16.45
CA ARG A 125 26.04 8.88 -15.93
C ARG A 125 27.12 8.98 -14.85
N GLY A 126 27.45 7.87 -14.18
CA GLY A 126 28.57 7.77 -13.24
C GLY A 126 29.89 7.47 -13.94
#